data_AF-A0A0V1MXP5-F1
#
_entry.id   AF-A0A0V1MXP5-F1
#
_cell.length_a   1.000
_cell.length_b   1.000
_cell.length_c   1.000
_cell.angle_alpha   90.00
_cell.angle_beta   90.00
_cell.angle_gamma   90.00
#
_symmetry.space_group_name_H-M   'P 1'
#
loop_
_entity.id
_entity.type
_entity.pdbx_description
1 polymer ?
#
loop_
_entity_poly.entity_id
_entity_poly.type
_entity_poly.pdbx_seq_one_letter_code
_entity_poly.pdbx_strand_id
1 'polypeptide(L)'
;LQVYTPGTTTTVLRKSCAGTLKVENVLGPITVKDTAIPIGQDSARWSVPKSDLDFVCLSNTGRTANDAKYGATVACILSQDAAALFRKMITKDNLDACT
;
A
#
# COMPACT_ATOMS: atom_id res chain seq x y z
N LEU A 1 -5.27 -17.45 9.81
CA LEU A 1 -4.23 -16.57 9.22
C LEU A 1 -4.81 -15.17 9.03
N GLN A 2 -4.57 -14.26 9.96
CA GLN A 2 -4.92 -12.84 9.86
C GLN A 2 -3.79 -12.04 10.52
N VAL A 3 -3.45 -10.85 10.02
CA VAL A 3 -2.56 -9.89 10.70
C VAL A 3 -3.44 -8.71 11.12
N TYR A 4 -3.34 -8.37 12.40
CA TYR A 4 -4.22 -7.46 13.12
C TYR A 4 -3.77 -6.00 13.02
N THR A 5 -4.71 -5.06 13.08
CA THR A 5 -4.44 -3.67 13.50
C THR A 5 -5.63 -3.14 14.34
N PRO A 6 -5.39 -2.54 15.52
CA PRO A 6 -6.43 -2.06 16.43
C PRO A 6 -7.31 -0.96 15.83
N GLY A 7 -8.63 -1.07 16.00
CA GLY A 7 -9.59 0.03 15.80
C GLY A 7 -10.73 -0.24 14.81
N THR A 8 -10.55 -1.11 13.80
CA THR A 8 -11.61 -1.41 12.81
C THR A 8 -11.46 -2.80 12.19
N THR A 9 -12.59 -3.44 11.90
CA THR A 9 -12.84 -4.87 11.59
C THR A 9 -12.31 -5.42 10.26
N THR A 10 -11.48 -4.72 9.50
CA THR A 10 -10.99 -5.21 8.19
C THR A 10 -9.51 -5.58 8.23
N THR A 11 -9.25 -6.89 8.33
CA THR A 11 -7.91 -7.46 8.20
C THR A 11 -7.35 -7.21 6.80
N VAL A 12 -6.25 -6.47 6.70
CA VAL A 12 -5.44 -6.36 5.48
C VAL A 12 -4.77 -7.71 5.22
N LEU A 13 -4.68 -8.12 3.95
CA LEU A 13 -3.95 -9.31 3.55
C LEU A 13 -2.50 -9.20 4.03
N ARG A 14 -1.93 -10.33 4.48
CA ARG A 14 -0.54 -10.38 4.96
C ARG A 14 0.41 -9.87 3.87
N LYS A 15 1.51 -9.23 4.31
CA LYS A 15 2.68 -9.03 3.45
C LYS A 15 3.17 -10.37 2.92
N SER A 16 3.78 -10.35 1.73
CA SER A 16 4.44 -11.50 1.12
C SER A 16 5.89 -11.17 0.89
N CYS A 17 6.79 -11.83 1.61
CA CYS A 17 8.24 -11.61 1.48
C CYS A 17 8.97 -12.72 0.72
N ALA A 18 8.20 -13.65 0.14
CA ALA A 18 8.71 -14.78 -0.63
C ALA A 18 8.71 -14.45 -2.13
N GLY A 19 9.64 -15.09 -2.86
CA GLY A 19 9.77 -14.95 -4.31
C GLY A 19 10.41 -13.63 -4.77
N THR A 20 10.36 -13.40 -6.08
CA THR A 20 10.90 -12.19 -6.72
C THR A 20 10.02 -10.97 -6.49
N LEU A 21 8.71 -11.16 -6.33
CA LEU A 21 7.75 -10.10 -6.07
C LEU A 21 7.41 -10.05 -4.58
N LYS A 22 8.03 -9.10 -3.87
CA LYS A 22 7.72 -8.82 -2.48
C LYS A 22 6.56 -7.83 -2.40
N VAL A 23 5.65 -8.06 -1.47
CA VAL A 23 4.50 -7.19 -1.20
C VAL A 23 4.52 -6.80 0.26
N GLU A 24 4.63 -5.51 0.52
CA GLU A 24 4.61 -4.91 1.85
C GLU A 24 3.32 -4.11 2.03
N ASN A 25 2.93 -3.85 3.27
CA ASN A 25 1.72 -3.09 3.57
C ASN A 25 2.06 -1.74 4.18
N VAL A 26 1.52 -0.67 3.60
CA VAL A 26 1.43 0.62 4.28
C VAL A 26 0.27 0.50 5.28
N LEU A 27 0.60 0.51 6.57
CA LEU A 27 -0.37 0.41 7.67
C LEU A 27 -1.02 1.77 7.99
N GLY A 28 -0.41 2.85 7.52
CA GLY A 28 -0.83 4.21 7.80
C GLY A 28 -0.58 4.63 9.26
N PRO A 29 -0.89 5.89 9.61
CA PRO A 29 -1.31 6.96 8.69
C PRO A 29 -0.20 7.32 7.69
N ILE A 30 -0.60 7.90 6.55
CA ILE A 30 0.34 8.52 5.60
C ILE A 30 0.36 10.03 5.81
N THR A 31 1.47 10.69 5.48
CA THR A 31 1.59 12.14 5.64
C THR A 31 1.83 12.81 4.30
N VAL A 32 1.01 13.82 3.97
CA VAL A 32 1.18 14.66 2.77
C VAL A 32 1.38 16.10 3.19
N LYS A 33 2.54 16.66 2.82
CA LYS A 33 3.00 18.03 3.13
C LYS A 33 3.16 18.29 4.64
N ASP A 34 2.09 18.18 5.43
CA ASP A 34 2.05 18.19 6.92
C ASP A 34 0.74 17.58 7.46
N THR A 35 -0.10 17.01 6.57
CA THR A 35 -1.42 16.49 6.91
C THR A 35 -1.34 14.98 7.03
N ALA A 36 -1.64 14.47 8.22
CA ALA A 36 -1.80 13.04 8.45
C ALA A 36 -3.15 12.57 7.90
N ILE A 37 -3.11 11.62 6.96
CA ILE A 37 -4.29 10.96 6.41
C ILE A 37 -4.40 9.60 7.12
N PRO A 38 -5.42 9.40 7.97
CA PRO A 38 -5.62 8.13 8.65
C PRO A 38 -6.02 7.03 7.66
N ILE A 39 -5.75 5.77 8.02
CA ILE A 39 -6.04 4.61 7.15
C ILE A 39 -7.53 4.52 6.77
N GLY A 40 -8.45 5.02 7.61
CA GLY A 40 -9.88 5.06 7.27
C GLY A 40 -10.24 6.04 6.14
N GLN A 41 -9.34 6.95 5.78
CA GLN A 41 -9.47 7.90 4.66
C GLN A 41 -8.59 7.52 3.45
N ASP A 42 -7.62 6.63 3.63
CA ASP A 42 -6.87 6.02 2.54
C ASP A 42 -7.56 4.73 2.10
N SER A 43 -8.05 4.68 0.87
CA SER A 43 -8.68 3.48 0.31
C SER A 43 -7.73 2.27 0.18
N ALA A 44 -6.41 2.47 0.37
CA ALA A 44 -5.36 1.47 0.20
C ALA A 44 -5.36 0.82 -1.20
N ARG A 45 -5.74 1.60 -2.23
CA ARG A 45 -5.87 1.19 -3.63
C ARG A 45 -4.74 1.69 -4.52
N TRP A 46 -3.53 1.72 -3.98
CA TRP A 46 -2.34 2.20 -4.66
C TRP A 46 -1.11 1.38 -4.27
N SER A 47 -0.10 1.37 -5.13
CA SER A 47 1.20 0.78 -4.82
C SER A 47 2.32 1.48 -5.58
N VAL A 48 3.51 1.46 -4.99
CA VAL A 48 4.75 1.91 -5.64
C VAL A 48 5.78 0.80 -5.57
N PRO A 49 6.36 0.36 -6.70
CA PRO A 49 7.43 -0.61 -6.68
C PRO A 49 8.69 -0.06 -5.99
N LYS A 50 9.39 -0.96 -5.29
CA LYS A 50 10.75 -0.73 -4.77
C LYS A 50 11.85 -0.87 -5.84
N SER A 51 11.48 -1.00 -7.11
CA SER A 51 12.43 -1.10 -8.22
C SER A 51 12.92 0.28 -8.69
N ASP A 52 13.93 0.28 -9.56
CA ASP A 52 14.47 1.47 -10.24
C ASP A 52 13.48 2.10 -11.23
N LEU A 53 12.30 1.49 -11.43
CA LEU A 53 11.24 2.01 -12.29
C LEU A 53 10.27 2.85 -11.48
N ASP A 54 10.03 4.07 -11.93
CA ASP A 54 9.18 5.05 -11.25
C ASP A 54 7.69 4.88 -11.58
N PHE A 55 7.18 3.67 -11.36
CA PHE A 55 5.75 3.40 -11.50
C PHE A 55 4.96 3.79 -10.26
N VAL A 56 3.79 4.38 -10.46
CA VAL A 56 2.71 4.40 -9.48
C VAL A 56 1.55 3.59 -10.04
N CYS A 57 1.06 2.63 -9.29
CA CYS A 57 -0.02 1.75 -9.71
C CYS A 57 -1.26 2.03 -8.87
N LEU A 58 -2.41 2.15 -9.52
CA LEU A 58 -3.72 2.34 -8.91
C LEU A 58 -4.62 1.14 -9.22
N SER A 59 -5.36 0.67 -8.21
CA SER A 59 -6.20 -0.53 -8.32
C SER A 59 -7.67 -0.19 -8.13
N ASN A 60 -8.56 -0.95 -8.75
CA ASN A 60 -10.00 -0.89 -8.44
C ASN A 60 -10.34 -1.53 -7.08
N THR A 61 -9.45 -2.36 -6.52
CA THR A 61 -9.65 -3.08 -5.26
C THR A 61 -8.55 -2.76 -4.25
N GLY A 62 -8.91 -2.78 -2.97
CA GLY A 62 -7.97 -2.64 -1.85
C GLY A 62 -7.30 -3.96 -1.50
N ARG A 63 -6.56 -3.97 -0.38
CA ARG A 63 -5.87 -5.16 0.13
C ARG A 63 -6.59 -5.84 1.30
N THR A 64 -7.89 -5.64 1.50
CA THR A 64 -8.60 -6.35 2.57
C THR A 64 -8.97 -7.77 2.17
N ALA A 65 -9.25 -8.63 3.15
CA ALA A 65 -9.78 -9.98 2.87
C ALA A 65 -11.11 -9.97 2.09
N ASN A 66 -11.91 -8.91 2.19
CA ASN A 66 -13.13 -8.75 1.43
C ASN A 66 -12.85 -8.35 -0.03
N ASP A 67 -11.85 -7.50 -0.25
CA ASP A 67 -11.42 -7.09 -1.59
C ASP A 67 -10.84 -8.26 -2.40
N ALA A 68 -10.16 -9.19 -1.72
CA ALA A 68 -9.50 -10.35 -2.32
C ALA A 68 -10.44 -11.28 -3.10
N LYS A 69 -11.76 -11.18 -2.86
CA LYS A 69 -12.79 -11.98 -3.56
C LYS A 69 -13.12 -11.44 -4.94
N TYR A 70 -12.71 -10.20 -5.24
CA TYR A 70 -12.99 -9.54 -6.50
C TYR A 70 -11.74 -9.52 -7.38
N GLY A 71 -11.94 -9.65 -8.70
CA GLY A 71 -10.87 -9.47 -9.67
C GLY A 71 -10.31 -8.04 -9.60
N ALA A 72 -8.99 -7.93 -9.49
CA ALA A 72 -8.29 -6.65 -9.50
C ALA A 72 -7.85 -6.30 -10.92
N THR A 73 -8.03 -5.05 -11.31
CA THR A 73 -7.38 -4.43 -12.48
C THR A 73 -6.55 -3.28 -11.97
N VAL A 74 -5.33 -3.18 -12.50
CA VAL A 74 -4.34 -2.19 -12.06
C VAL A 74 -3.90 -1.36 -13.27
N ALA A 75 -3.89 -0.04 -13.11
CA ALA A 75 -3.28 0.89 -14.05
C ALA A 75 -1.99 1.43 -13.43
N CYS A 76 -0.87 1.29 -14.14
CA CYS A 76 0.43 1.80 -13.70
C CYS A 76 0.88 2.94 -14.61
N ILE A 77 1.30 4.05 -14.02
CA ILE A 77 1.78 5.24 -14.71
C ILE A 77 3.27 5.38 -14.41
N LEU A 78 4.10 5.52 -15.47
CA LEU A 78 5.52 5.82 -15.32
C LEU A 78 5.68 7.33 -15.15
N SER A 79 5.98 7.77 -13.92
CA SER A 79 6.16 9.18 -13.59
C SER A 79 7.07 9.32 -12.37
N GLN A 80 8.25 9.88 -12.60
CA GLN A 80 9.25 10.12 -11.55
C GLN A 80 8.69 10.98 -10.41
N ASP A 81 8.01 12.08 -10.73
CA ASP A 81 7.47 12.99 -9.72
C ASP A 81 6.34 12.35 -8.90
N ALA A 82 5.45 11.59 -9.55
CA ALA A 82 4.40 10.87 -8.85
C ALA A 82 4.99 9.78 -7.95
N ALA A 83 5.92 8.96 -8.46
CA ALA A 83 6.56 7.93 -7.67
C ALA A 83 7.31 8.52 -6.46
N ALA A 84 8.01 9.64 -6.65
CA ALA A 84 8.69 10.35 -5.57
C ALA A 84 7.71 10.86 -4.50
N LEU A 85 6.56 11.42 -4.91
CA LEU A 85 5.52 11.85 -3.98
C LEU A 85 4.99 10.67 -3.16
N PHE A 86 4.57 9.59 -3.82
CA PHE A 86 4.01 8.43 -3.11
C PHE A 86 5.03 7.71 -2.22
N ARG A 87 6.30 7.62 -2.63
CA ARG A 87 7.37 7.08 -1.79
C ARG A 87 7.60 7.93 -0.53
N LYS A 88 7.52 9.25 -0.62
CA LYS A 88 7.66 10.16 0.55
C LYS A 88 6.55 9.99 1.59
N MET A 89 5.39 9.46 1.21
CA MET A 89 4.29 9.15 2.12
C MET A 89 4.55 7.88 2.96
N ILE A 90 5.50 7.05 2.54
CA ILE A 90 5.87 5.79 3.20
C ILE A 90 7.10 6.00 4.07
N THR A 91 6.99 5.63 5.34
CA THR A 91 8.06 5.69 6.34
C THR A 91 8.30 4.31 6.91
N LYS A 92 9.39 4.13 7.68
CA LYS A 92 9.61 2.87 8.40
C LYS A 92 8.52 2.60 9.45
N ASP A 93 7.92 3.65 10.00
CA ASP A 93 6.96 3.55 11.09
C ASP A 93 5.56 3.17 10.60
N ASN A 94 5.22 3.49 9.35
CA ASN A 94 3.92 3.18 8.76
C ASN A 94 3.96 2.01 7.75
N LEU A 95 5.07 1.25 7.71
CA LEU A 95 5.29 0.17 6.75
C LEU A 95 5.53 -1.18 7.45
N ASP A 96 4.70 -2.17 7.15
CA ASP A 96 4.97 -3.57 7.45
C ASP A 96 5.92 -4.15 6.38
N ALA A 97 7.21 -3.84 6.54
CA ALA A 97 8.26 -4.16 5.57
C ALA A 97 8.70 -5.63 5.62
N CYS A 98 9.26 -6.13 4.52
CA CYS A 98 10.00 -7.38 4.52
C CYS A 98 11.37 -7.19 5.17
N THR A 99 11.72 -8.11 6.06
CA THR A 99 13.07 -8.24 6.65
C THR A 99 14.03 -8.96 5.72
#